data_AF-A0A523CYU7-F1
#
_entry.id   AF-A0A523CYU7-F1
#
_cell.length_a   1.000
_cell.length_b   1.000
_cell.length_c   1.000
_cell.angle_alpha   90.00
_cell.angle_beta   90.00
_cell.angle_gamma   90.00
#
_symmetry.space_group_name_H-M   'P 1'
#
loop_
_entity.id
_entity.type
_entity.pdbx_description
1 polymer ?
#
loop_
_entity_poly.entity_id
_entity_poly.type
_entity_poly.pdbx_seq_one_letter_code
_entity_poly.pdbx_strand_id
1 'polypeptide(L)'
;MKSVGSVLSQFLDRIASDEEIALIFLSELWPQIVGKDLASKSRPLALRDKRLLLTVPSEIWAKELTQLREMLVHAVNKHWDLSLIEKIDFEVRT
;
A
#
# COMPACT_ATOMS: atom_id res chain seq x y z
N MET A 1 16.07 10.08 27.91
CA MET A 1 15.80 10.64 26.55
C MET A 1 15.54 9.47 25.62
N LYS A 2 14.42 9.45 24.88
CA LYS A 2 14.19 8.41 23.86
C LYS A 2 15.17 8.64 22.70
N SER A 3 15.81 7.58 22.20
CA SER A 3 16.66 7.69 21.02
C SER A 3 15.79 7.82 19.77
N VAL A 4 16.31 8.45 18.71
CA VAL A 4 15.60 8.55 17.43
C VAL A 4 15.22 7.15 16.91
N GLY A 5 16.09 6.16 17.13
CA GLY A 5 15.81 4.76 16.78
C GLY A 5 14.59 4.18 17.49
N SER A 6 14.44 4.39 18.81
CA SER A 6 13.28 3.83 19.53
C SER A 6 11.96 4.52 19.18
N VAL A 7 12.01 5.79 18.75
CA VAL A 7 10.83 6.49 18.22
C VAL A 7 10.45 5.96 16.84
N LEU A 8 11.44 5.70 15.96
CA LEU A 8 11.19 5.17 14.62
C LEU A 8 10.62 3.74 14.67
N SER A 9 11.17 2.86 15.53
CA SER A 9 10.63 1.50 15.70
C SER A 9 9.19 1.53 16.21
N GLN A 10 8.90 2.34 17.23
CA GLN A 10 7.54 2.48 17.77
C GLN A 10 6.54 2.99 16.71
N PHE A 11 7.00 3.81 15.77
CA PHE A 11 6.20 4.28 14.65
C PHE A 11 5.97 3.17 13.60
N LEU A 12 7.00 2.42 13.23
CA LEU A 12 6.87 1.28 12.31
C LEU A 12 5.96 0.19 12.90
N ASP A 13 6.07 -0.10 14.19
CA ASP A 13 5.19 -1.04 14.90
C ASP A 13 3.73 -0.59 14.81
N ARG A 14 3.48 0.71 14.86
CA ARG A 14 2.14 1.28 14.74
C ARG A 14 1.59 1.18 13.33
N ILE A 15 2.42 1.37 12.30
CA ILE A 15 2.02 1.08 10.90
C ILE A 15 1.72 -0.42 10.75
N ALA A 16 2.53 -1.30 11.31
CA ALA A 16 2.34 -2.74 11.19
C ALA A 16 1.08 -3.27 11.91
N SER A 17 0.64 -2.58 12.97
CA SER A 17 -0.43 -3.07 13.87
C SER A 17 -1.77 -2.35 13.71
N ASP A 18 -1.82 -1.24 12.98
CA ASP A 18 -3.01 -0.41 12.80
C ASP A 18 -3.26 -0.18 11.30
N GLU A 19 -4.27 -0.86 10.77
CA GLU A 19 -4.60 -0.83 9.35
C GLU A 19 -5.09 0.54 8.87
N GLU A 20 -5.76 1.32 9.72
CA GLU A 20 -6.20 2.67 9.36
C GLU A 20 -5.01 3.61 9.23
N ILE A 21 -4.08 3.54 10.18
CA ILE A 21 -2.83 4.30 10.11
C ILE A 21 -2.02 3.87 8.87
N ALA A 22 -1.88 2.57 8.63
CA ALA A 22 -1.19 2.06 7.45
C ALA A 22 -1.82 2.55 6.15
N LEU A 23 -3.16 2.54 6.05
CA LEU A 23 -3.88 3.01 4.87
C LEU A 23 -3.66 4.51 4.60
N ILE A 24 -3.61 5.34 5.65
CA ILE A 24 -3.30 6.77 5.52
C ILE A 24 -1.90 6.95 4.90
N PHE A 25 -0.89 6.27 5.46
CA PHE A 25 0.48 6.37 4.94
C PHE A 25 0.63 5.77 3.54
N LEU A 26 -0.01 4.65 3.26
CA LEU A 26 -0.08 4.07 1.92
C LEU A 26 -0.64 5.07 0.92
N SER A 27 -1.70 5.79 1.29
CA SER A 27 -2.35 6.78 0.42
C SER A 27 -1.46 7.98 0.14
N GLU A 28 -0.82 8.53 1.17
CA GLU A 28 0.09 9.68 1.07
C GLU A 28 1.38 9.33 0.29
N LEU A 29 1.94 8.15 0.54
CA LEU A 29 3.22 7.72 -0.03
C LEU A 29 3.07 6.90 -1.32
N TRP A 30 1.84 6.67 -1.79
CA TRP A 30 1.57 5.84 -2.97
C TRP A 30 2.46 6.16 -4.19
N PRO A 31 2.63 7.44 -4.60
CA PRO A 31 3.50 7.77 -5.74
C PRO A 31 4.98 7.41 -5.53
N GLN A 32 5.44 7.35 -4.29
CA GLN A 32 6.82 6.96 -3.95
C GLN A 32 6.99 5.44 -3.95
N ILE A 33 5.92 4.70 -3.65
CA ILE A 33 5.91 3.23 -3.59
C ILE A 33 5.83 2.64 -5.01
N VAL A 34 4.89 3.11 -5.83
CA VAL A 34 4.61 2.51 -7.15
C VAL A 34 5.08 3.35 -8.34
N GLY A 35 5.57 4.56 -8.09
CA GLY A 35 5.89 5.52 -9.15
C GLY A 35 4.69 6.33 -9.63
N LYS A 36 4.97 7.46 -10.29
CA LYS A 36 3.95 8.46 -10.65
C LYS A 36 2.89 7.94 -11.62
N ASP A 37 3.30 7.13 -12.59
CA ASP A 37 2.39 6.64 -13.64
C ASP A 37 1.32 5.71 -13.05
N LEU A 38 1.74 4.71 -12.27
CA LEU A 38 0.82 3.80 -11.58
C LEU A 38 -0.03 4.51 -10.53
N ALA A 39 0.54 5.46 -9.79
CA ALA A 39 -0.20 6.25 -8.80
C ALA A 39 -1.25 7.19 -9.44
N SER A 40 -1.06 7.58 -10.71
CA SER A 40 -2.08 8.34 -11.44
C SER A 40 -3.31 7.50 -11.80
N LYS A 41 -3.16 6.15 -11.83
CA LYS A 41 -4.19 5.20 -12.27
C LYS A 41 -4.68 4.27 -11.17
N SER A 42 -4.04 4.25 -10.01
CA SER A 42 -4.42 3.44 -8.87
C SER A 42 -4.32 4.24 -7.58
N ARG A 43 -5.18 3.97 -6.61
CA ARG A 43 -5.07 4.54 -5.25
C ARG A 43 -5.48 3.50 -4.21
N PRO A 44 -4.82 3.46 -3.04
CA PRO A 44 -5.30 2.72 -1.88
C PRO A 44 -6.72 3.16 -1.51
N LEU A 45 -7.62 2.20 -1.35
CA LEU A 45 -9.00 2.43 -0.96
C LEU A 45 -9.30 1.85 0.44
N ALA A 46 -8.80 0.65 0.71
CA ALA A 46 -8.96 0.00 2.01
C ALA A 46 -7.81 -0.97 2.27
N LEU A 47 -7.48 -1.19 3.54
CA LEU A 47 -6.56 -2.24 3.99
C LEU A 47 -7.26 -3.02 5.11
N ARG A 48 -7.45 -4.33 4.91
CA ARG A 48 -8.08 -5.25 5.88
C ARG A 48 -7.45 -6.62 5.77
N ASP A 49 -7.08 -7.25 6.88
CA ASP A 49 -6.53 -8.61 6.92
C ASP A 49 -5.37 -8.81 5.93
N LYS A 50 -4.43 -7.84 5.90
CA LYS A 50 -3.30 -7.80 4.96
C LYS A 50 -3.69 -7.81 3.47
N ARG A 51 -4.93 -7.43 3.15
CA ARG A 51 -5.44 -7.30 1.78
C ARG A 51 -5.68 -5.82 1.48
N LEU A 52 -4.95 -5.31 0.49
CA LEU A 52 -5.07 -3.94 0.02
C LEU A 52 -6.06 -3.89 -1.14
N LEU A 53 -7.12 -3.12 -0.99
CA LEU A 53 -8.04 -2.79 -2.08
C LEU A 53 -7.53 -1.53 -2.78
N LEU A 54 -7.33 -1.62 -4.09
CA LEU A 54 -6.95 -0.49 -4.94
C LEU A 54 -8.11 -0.09 -5.83
N THR A 55 -8.38 1.22 -5.92
CA THR A 55 -9.34 1.75 -6.89
C THR A 55 -8.65 2.09 -8.23
N VAL A 56 -9.26 1.69 -9.35
CA VAL A 56 -8.72 1.83 -10.72
C VAL A 56 -9.76 2.37 -11.70
N PRO A 57 -9.38 3.08 -12.78
CA PRO A 57 -10.32 3.78 -13.66
C PRO A 57 -11.10 2.87 -14.62
N SER A 58 -10.69 1.61 -14.82
CA SER A 58 -11.40 0.69 -15.71
C SER A 58 -11.01 -0.77 -15.46
N GLU A 59 -11.82 -1.69 -16.00
CA GLU A 59 -11.55 -3.13 -16.03
C GLU A 59 -10.24 -3.49 -16.75
N ILE A 60 -9.85 -2.68 -17.75
CA ILE A 60 -8.58 -2.86 -18.47
C ILE A 60 -7.42 -2.63 -17.50
N TRP A 61 -7.44 -1.53 -16.74
CA TRP A 61 -6.44 -1.26 -15.71
C TRP A 61 -6.46 -2.32 -14.60
N ALA A 62 -7.63 -2.80 -14.17
CA ALA A 62 -7.72 -3.88 -13.19
C ALA A 62 -6.99 -5.15 -13.68
N LYS A 63 -7.19 -5.53 -14.94
CA LYS A 63 -6.52 -6.70 -15.56
C LYS A 63 -5.01 -6.49 -15.69
N GLU A 64 -4.58 -5.33 -16.16
CA GLU A 64 -3.16 -4.99 -16.27
C GLU A 64 -2.44 -5.04 -14.91
N LEU A 65 -3.00 -4.39 -13.89
CA LEU A 65 -2.41 -4.39 -12.55
C LEU A 65 -2.48 -5.75 -11.87
N THR A 66 -3.43 -6.60 -12.23
CA THR A 66 -3.47 -8.00 -11.77
C THR A 66 -2.23 -8.77 -12.23
N GLN A 67 -1.71 -8.53 -13.44
CA GLN A 67 -0.46 -9.15 -13.91
C GLN A 67 0.76 -8.65 -13.11
N LEU A 68 0.67 -7.44 -12.54
CA LEU A 68 1.72 -6.81 -11.75
C LEU A 68 1.54 -7.02 -10.24
N ARG A 69 0.56 -7.81 -9.81
CA ARG A 69 0.14 -7.93 -8.40
C ARG A 69 1.30 -8.30 -7.47
N GLU A 70 2.09 -9.30 -7.82
CA GLU A 70 3.19 -9.76 -6.98
C GLU A 70 4.27 -8.68 -6.82
N MET A 71 4.59 -7.97 -7.91
CA MET A 71 5.51 -6.84 -7.90
C MET A 71 4.98 -5.71 -7.00
N LEU A 72 3.68 -5.40 -7.06
CA LEU A 72 3.06 -4.37 -6.22
C LEU A 72 3.06 -4.76 -4.73
N VAL A 73 2.75 -6.03 -4.41
CA VAL A 73 2.86 -6.55 -3.04
C VAL A 73 4.29 -6.40 -2.51
N HIS A 74 5.27 -6.77 -3.34
CA HIS A 74 6.68 -6.60 -2.99
C HIS A 74 7.06 -5.14 -2.77
N ALA A 75 6.65 -4.24 -3.67
CA ALA A 75 6.96 -2.81 -3.57
C ALA A 75 6.39 -2.18 -2.29
N VAL A 76 5.14 -2.50 -1.93
CA VAL A 76 4.50 -2.02 -0.70
C VAL A 76 5.27 -2.50 0.53
N ASN A 77 5.50 -3.81 0.62
CA ASN A 77 6.17 -4.40 1.78
C ASN A 77 7.62 -3.91 1.90
N LYS A 78 8.30 -3.70 0.77
CA LYS A 78 9.70 -3.27 0.78
C LYS A 78 9.87 -1.82 1.24
N HIS A 79 8.86 -0.96 1.07
CA HIS A 79 8.95 0.45 1.44
C HIS A 79 9.22 0.67 2.94
N TRP A 80 8.64 -0.17 3.81
CA TRP A 80 8.87 -0.13 5.25
C TRP A 80 9.64 -1.34 5.79
N ASP A 81 10.05 -2.27 4.91
CA ASP A 81 10.62 -3.58 5.26
C ASP A 81 9.69 -4.39 6.20
N LEU A 82 8.39 -4.33 5.92
CA LEU A 82 7.32 -4.97 6.70
C LEU A 82 6.50 -5.93 5.84
N SER A 83 5.99 -7.01 6.43
CA SER A 83 4.96 -7.86 5.80
C SER A 83 3.56 -7.28 6.02
N LEU A 84 3.34 -6.08 5.48
CA LEU A 84 2.11 -5.31 5.67
C LEU A 84 0.94 -5.88 4.87
N ILE A 85 1.19 -6.30 3.63
CA ILE A 85 0.16 -6.85 2.73
C ILE A 85 0.60 -8.18 2.13
N GLU A 86 -0.37 -9.06 1.87
CA GLU A 86 -0.19 -10.35 1.20
C GLU A 86 -0.97 -10.42 -0.12
N LYS A 87 -2.05 -9.63 -0.26
CA LYS A 87 -2.93 -9.66 -1.42
C LYS A 87 -3.35 -8.26 -1.83
N ILE A 88 -3.63 -8.10 -3.13
CA ILE A 88 -4.20 -6.87 -3.70
C ILE A 88 -5.44 -7.23 -4.52
N ASP A 89 -6.55 -6.58 -4.22
CA ASP A 89 -7.76 -6.60 -5.03
C ASP A 89 -7.98 -5.24 -5.69
N PHE A 90 -8.80 -5.22 -6.74
CA PHE A 90 -9.06 -4.04 -7.54
C PHE A 90 -10.55 -3.75 -7.62
N GLU A 91 -10.92 -2.50 -7.42
CA GLU A 91 -12.28 -1.99 -7.60
C GLU A 91 -12.28 -0.93 -8.70
N VAL A 92 -13.17 -1.07 -9.69
CA VAL A 92 -13.34 -0.06 -10.72
C VAL A 92 -14.19 1.07 -10.17
N ARG A 93 -13.62 2.28 -10.12
CA ARG A 93 -14.36 3.49 -9.74
C ARG A 93 -15.37 3.80 -10.84
N THR A 94 -16.65 3.74 -10.47
CA THR A 94 -17.80 4.04 -11.34
C THR A 94 -18.06 5.54 -11.36
#